data_AF-A0A090S831-F1
#
_entry.id   AF-A0A090S831-F1
#
_cell.length_a   1.000
_cell.length_b   1.000
_cell.length_c   1.000
_cell.angle_alpha   90.00
_cell.angle_beta   90.00
_cell.angle_gamma   90.00
#
_symmetry.space_group_name_H-M   'P 1'
#
loop_
_entity.id
_entity.type
_entity.pdbx_description
1 polymer ?
#
loop_
_entity_poly.entity_id
_entity_poly.type
_entity_poly.pdbx_seq_one_letter_code
_entity_poly.pdbx_strand_id
1 'polypeptide(L)'
;MRQARQRIVKEGSVIRTSVETFMEFIESSPNVFRLLLRERSGTSFDFRAAVAREIQHFSAELTEYLVSTGMDRDEAFAQAEASVVLVFSSGAEALDLSKKERYELAERLIVQLRIVAKGAHWYRKERERNRQKEGSN
;
A
#
# COMPACT_ATOMS: atom_id res chain seq x y z
N MET A 1 2.89 -10.04 6.01
CA MET A 1 3.30 -9.37 4.75
C MET A 1 4.19 -10.22 3.84
N ARG A 2 5.24 -10.92 4.33
CA ARG A 2 6.08 -11.80 3.48
C ARG A 2 5.35 -12.99 2.82
N GLN A 3 4.28 -13.50 3.44
CA GLN A 3 3.45 -14.59 2.87
C GLN A 3 2.65 -14.19 1.62
N ALA A 4 2.31 -12.90 1.46
CA ALA A 4 1.55 -12.43 0.29
C ALA A 4 2.34 -12.61 -1.02
N ARG A 5 3.68 -12.48 -0.97
CA ARG A 5 4.54 -12.63 -2.16
C ARG A 5 4.47 -14.02 -2.80
N GLN A 6 4.21 -15.09 -2.03
CA GLN A 6 4.11 -16.46 -2.57
C GLN A 6 2.75 -16.74 -3.25
N ARG A 7 1.68 -16.05 -2.84
CA ARG A 7 0.32 -16.26 -3.38
C ARG A 7 0.09 -15.58 -4.74
N ILE A 8 0.90 -14.57 -5.07
CA ILE A 8 0.81 -13.77 -6.32
C ILE A 8 0.87 -14.62 -7.60
N VAL A 9 1.57 -15.75 -7.58
CA VAL A 9 1.80 -16.59 -8.76
C VAL A 9 0.53 -17.32 -9.25
N LYS A 10 -0.56 -17.38 -8.45
CA LYS A 10 -1.75 -18.19 -8.77
C LYS A 10 -3.02 -17.43 -9.20
N GLU A 11 -3.24 -16.17 -8.83
CA GLU A 11 -4.60 -15.54 -8.88
C GLU A 11 -4.74 -14.23 -9.68
N GLY A 12 -3.71 -13.79 -10.42
CA GLY A 12 -3.87 -12.80 -11.50
C GLY A 12 -4.05 -11.33 -11.10
N SER A 13 -4.16 -10.97 -9.81
CA SER A 13 -4.10 -9.56 -9.38
C SER A 13 -3.34 -9.38 -8.07
N VAL A 14 -2.07 -8.95 -8.18
CA VAL A 14 -1.17 -8.66 -7.04
C VAL A 14 -1.85 -7.82 -5.95
N ILE A 15 -2.58 -6.78 -6.36
CA ILE A 15 -3.29 -5.87 -5.44
C ILE A 15 -4.36 -6.62 -4.64
N ARG A 16 -5.22 -7.41 -5.30
CA ARG A 16 -6.31 -8.15 -4.64
C ARG A 16 -5.74 -9.12 -3.61
N THR A 17 -4.83 -10.00 -4.05
CA THR A 17 -4.21 -10.99 -3.16
C THR A 17 -3.50 -10.33 -1.97
N SER A 18 -2.86 -9.17 -2.18
CA SER A 18 -2.20 -8.43 -1.11
C SER A 18 -3.20 -7.85 -0.09
N VAL A 19 -4.31 -7.27 -0.57
CA VAL A 19 -5.35 -6.73 0.30
C VAL A 19 -6.05 -7.84 1.08
N GLU A 20 -6.44 -8.92 0.42
CA GLU A 20 -7.10 -10.06 1.07
C GLU A 20 -6.19 -10.69 2.14
N THR A 21 -4.91 -10.92 1.82
CA THR A 21 -3.92 -11.41 2.80
C THR A 21 -3.74 -10.45 3.97
N PHE A 22 -3.79 -9.14 3.72
CA PHE A 22 -3.72 -8.14 4.78
C PHE A 22 -4.97 -8.18 5.69
N MET A 23 -6.17 -8.30 5.12
CA MET A 23 -7.41 -8.41 5.89
C MET A 23 -7.46 -9.69 6.72
N GLU A 24 -6.97 -10.83 6.17
CA GLU A 24 -6.78 -12.08 6.92
C GLU A 24 -5.84 -11.89 8.12
N PHE A 25 -4.78 -11.09 7.97
CA PHE A 25 -3.87 -10.77 9.07
C PHE A 25 -4.57 -9.92 10.16
N ILE A 26 -5.36 -8.91 9.78
CA ILE A 26 -6.13 -8.10 10.74
C ILE A 26 -7.12 -8.98 11.52
N GLU A 27 -7.78 -9.92 10.84
CA GLU A 27 -8.74 -10.83 11.46
C GLU A 27 -8.09 -11.83 12.41
N SER A 28 -6.95 -12.41 12.02
CA SER A 28 -6.26 -13.43 12.82
C SER A 28 -5.44 -12.84 13.98
N SER A 29 -5.01 -11.58 13.88
CA SER A 29 -4.11 -10.93 14.84
C SER A 29 -4.55 -9.50 15.23
N PRO A 30 -5.82 -9.27 15.64
CA PRO A 30 -6.36 -7.92 15.83
C PRO A 30 -5.66 -7.15 16.95
N ASN A 31 -5.22 -7.83 18.02
CA ASN A 31 -4.54 -7.17 19.15
C ASN A 31 -3.13 -6.66 18.77
N VAL A 32 -2.45 -7.35 17.85
CA VAL A 32 -1.13 -6.91 17.35
C VAL A 32 -1.29 -5.60 16.59
N PHE A 33 -2.31 -5.52 15.73
CA PHE A 33 -2.56 -4.30 14.96
C PHE A 33 -3.11 -3.17 15.84
N ARG A 34 -3.97 -3.45 16.83
CA ARG A 34 -4.38 -2.46 17.85
C ARG A 34 -3.21 -1.89 18.61
N LEU A 35 -2.25 -2.73 19.01
CA LEU A 35 -1.03 -2.27 19.68
C LEU A 35 -0.22 -1.32 18.78
N LEU A 36 -0.04 -1.68 17.50
CA LEU A 36 0.64 -0.83 16.53
C LEU A 36 -0.03 0.55 16.40
N LEU A 37 -1.37 0.60 16.33
CA LEU A 37 -2.12 1.86 16.23
C LEU A 37 -2.07 2.68 17.52
N ARG A 38 -2.19 2.03 18.68
CA ARG A 38 -2.09 2.70 19.99
C ARG A 38 -0.73 3.37 20.15
N GLU A 39 0.34 2.69 19.77
CA GLU A 39 1.69 3.23 19.86
C GLU A 39 1.94 4.36 18.84
N ARG A 40 1.18 4.44 17.75
CA ARG A 40 1.22 5.55 16.79
C ARG A 40 0.62 6.85 17.36
N SER A 41 -0.45 6.77 18.14
CA SER A 41 -1.12 7.93 18.76
C SER A 41 -0.75 8.14 20.23
N GLY A 42 0.01 7.22 20.81
CA GLY A 42 0.42 7.23 22.20
C GLY A 42 1.46 8.31 22.52
N THR A 43 1.73 8.49 23.82
CA THR A 43 2.64 9.53 24.33
C THR A 43 4.12 9.18 24.18
N SER A 44 4.47 7.90 24.01
CA SER A 44 5.86 7.47 23.85
C SER A 44 6.43 7.86 22.48
N PHE A 45 7.44 8.74 22.49
CA PHE A 45 8.13 9.19 21.28
C PHE A 45 8.83 8.03 20.56
N ASP A 46 9.53 7.18 21.30
CA ASP A 46 10.32 6.08 20.71
C ASP A 46 9.45 5.07 19.97
N PHE A 47 8.27 4.79 20.52
CA PHE A 47 7.28 3.90 19.90
C PHE A 47 6.62 4.54 18.68
N ARG A 48 6.21 5.82 18.74
CA ARG A 48 5.73 6.55 17.55
C ARG A 48 6.77 6.55 16.44
N ALA A 49 8.02 6.80 16.78
CA ALA A 49 9.13 6.80 15.84
C ALA A 49 9.40 5.40 15.27
N ALA A 50 9.26 4.33 16.06
CA ALA A 50 9.39 2.96 15.58
C ALA A 50 8.29 2.59 14.58
N VAL A 51 7.03 2.95 14.87
CA VAL A 51 5.91 2.72 13.94
C VAL A 51 6.08 3.52 12.65
N ALA A 52 6.51 4.78 12.76
CA ALA A 52 6.80 5.61 11.58
C ALA A 52 7.91 5.00 10.72
N ARG A 53 8.99 4.49 11.34
CA ARG A 53 10.07 3.79 10.63
C ARG A 53 9.57 2.53 9.93
N GLU A 54 8.68 1.77 10.55
CA GLU A 54 8.12 0.56 9.94
C GLU A 54 7.24 0.90 8.72
N ILE A 55 6.43 1.96 8.80
CA ILE A 55 5.66 2.47 7.65
C ILE A 55 6.60 2.89 6.53
N GLN A 56 7.65 3.66 6.85
CA GLN A 56 8.66 4.07 5.88
C GLN A 56 9.39 2.87 5.25
N HIS A 57 9.66 1.83 6.05
CA HIS A 57 10.28 0.60 5.57
C HIS A 57 9.38 -0.12 4.56
N PHE A 58 8.07 -0.24 4.84
CA PHE A 58 7.12 -0.80 3.88
C PHE A 58 7.02 0.02 2.60
N SER A 59 7.00 1.35 2.71
CA SER A 59 7.03 2.24 1.54
C SER A 59 8.29 1.99 0.72
N ALA A 60 9.47 1.92 1.35
CA ALA A 60 10.73 1.66 0.67
C ALA A 60 10.75 0.29 -0.04
N GLU A 61 10.29 -0.78 0.60
CA GLU A 61 10.20 -2.10 -0.03
C GLU A 61 9.25 -2.11 -1.25
N LEU A 62 8.13 -1.40 -1.16
CA LEU A 62 7.19 -1.27 -2.27
C LEU A 62 7.78 -0.38 -3.38
N THR A 63 8.51 0.68 -3.04
CA THR A 63 9.25 1.49 -4.00
C THR A 63 10.24 0.64 -4.79
N GLU A 64 11.08 -0.17 -4.13
CA GLU A 64 12.03 -1.03 -4.83
C GLU A 64 11.34 -2.05 -5.74
N TYR A 65 10.20 -2.62 -5.30
CA TYR A 65 9.40 -3.47 -6.16
C TYR A 65 8.91 -2.73 -7.40
N LEU A 66 8.34 -1.52 -7.25
CA LEU A 66 7.82 -0.73 -8.36
C LEU A 66 8.94 -0.27 -9.32
N VAL A 67 10.11 0.11 -8.80
CA VAL A 67 11.29 0.40 -9.60
C VAL A 67 11.70 -0.81 -10.45
N SER A 68 11.67 -2.02 -9.88
CA SER A 68 11.98 -3.25 -10.63
C SER A 68 11.02 -3.53 -11.80
N THR A 69 9.83 -2.91 -11.81
CA THR A 69 8.87 -2.96 -12.93
C THR A 69 9.13 -1.92 -14.02
N GLY A 70 10.23 -1.16 -13.92
CA GLY A 70 10.60 -0.11 -14.88
C GLY A 70 10.00 1.26 -14.56
N MET A 71 9.61 1.51 -13.31
CA MET A 71 9.12 2.81 -12.87
C MET A 71 10.28 3.70 -12.41
N ASP A 72 10.20 5.00 -12.70
CA ASP A 72 11.13 5.98 -12.14
C ASP A 72 11.05 5.98 -10.60
N ARG A 73 12.18 6.21 -9.93
CA ARG A 73 12.27 6.09 -8.47
C ARG A 73 11.36 7.07 -7.74
N ASP A 74 11.25 8.31 -8.21
CA ASP A 74 10.42 9.32 -7.54
C ASP A 74 8.93 9.01 -7.72
N GLU A 75 8.53 8.56 -8.91
CA GLU A 75 7.17 8.10 -9.20
C GLU A 75 6.81 6.83 -8.40
N ALA A 76 7.74 5.88 -8.33
CA ALA A 76 7.60 4.65 -7.55
C ALA A 76 7.47 4.96 -6.05
N PHE A 77 8.23 5.93 -5.55
CA PHE A 77 8.12 6.38 -4.17
C PHE A 77 6.75 7.01 -3.89
N ALA A 78 6.30 7.94 -4.72
CA ALA A 78 5.00 8.58 -4.57
C ALA A 78 3.83 7.57 -4.62
N GLN A 79 3.86 6.62 -5.58
CA GLN A 79 2.84 5.58 -5.68
C GLN A 79 2.86 4.65 -4.44
N ALA A 80 4.05 4.27 -3.99
CA ALA A 80 4.23 3.38 -2.84
C ALA A 80 3.73 4.04 -1.56
N GLU A 81 4.12 5.28 -1.30
CA GLU A 81 3.71 6.05 -0.13
C GLU A 81 2.18 6.19 -0.07
N ALA A 82 1.54 6.61 -1.16
CA ALA A 82 0.08 6.71 -1.24
C ALA A 82 -0.62 5.36 -0.98
N SER A 83 -0.08 4.27 -1.54
CA SER A 83 -0.63 2.93 -1.36
C SER A 83 -0.52 2.46 0.10
N VAL A 84 0.61 2.70 0.76
CA VAL A 84 0.85 2.33 2.16
C VAL A 84 -0.07 3.12 3.09
N VAL A 85 -0.26 4.42 2.84
CA VAL A 85 -1.20 5.26 3.60
C VAL A 85 -2.62 4.70 3.54
N LEU A 86 -3.11 4.33 2.35
CA LEU A 86 -4.43 3.72 2.17
C LEU A 86 -4.57 2.42 2.95
N VAL A 87 -3.60 1.50 2.80
CA VAL A 87 -3.62 0.19 3.47
C VAL A 87 -3.63 0.34 4.99
N PHE A 88 -2.80 1.21 5.55
CA PHE A 88 -2.78 1.43 6.99
C PHE A 88 -4.07 2.08 7.51
N SER A 89 -4.61 3.06 6.77
CA SER A 89 -5.87 3.71 7.13
C SER A 89 -7.02 2.71 7.15
N SER A 90 -7.17 1.89 6.10
CA SER A 90 -8.19 0.85 6.04
C SER A 90 -7.95 -0.26 7.07
N GLY A 91 -6.70 -0.60 7.36
CA GLY A 91 -6.38 -1.56 8.42
C GLY A 91 -6.89 -1.11 9.80
N ALA A 92 -6.83 0.19 10.08
CA ALA A 92 -7.33 0.74 11.34
C ALA A 92 -8.86 0.65 11.43
N GLU A 93 -9.55 0.97 10.34
CA GLU A 93 -11.01 0.84 10.23
C GLU A 93 -11.45 -0.64 10.38
N ALA A 94 -10.72 -1.58 9.76
CA ALA A 94 -11.07 -2.99 9.70
C ALA A 94 -11.14 -3.73 11.06
N LEU A 95 -10.55 -3.17 12.13
CA LEU A 95 -10.44 -3.83 13.44
C LEU A 95 -11.78 -4.01 14.15
N ASP A 96 -12.68 -3.06 13.96
CA ASP A 96 -13.96 -3.00 14.69
C ASP A 96 -15.15 -3.31 13.78
N LEU A 97 -14.87 -3.70 12.52
CA LEU A 97 -15.88 -4.09 11.53
C LEU A 97 -16.26 -5.57 11.64
N SER A 98 -17.53 -5.86 11.34
CA SER A 98 -17.99 -7.22 11.10
C SER A 98 -17.35 -7.82 9.85
N LYS A 99 -17.46 -9.14 9.68
CA LYS A 99 -16.93 -9.84 8.50
C LYS A 99 -17.45 -9.28 7.17
N LYS A 100 -18.74 -8.91 7.12
CA LYS A 100 -19.36 -8.35 5.91
C LYS A 100 -18.79 -6.96 5.62
N GLU A 101 -18.74 -6.08 6.61
CA GLU A 101 -18.23 -4.71 6.44
C GLU A 101 -16.73 -4.71 6.10
N ARG A 102 -15.95 -5.63 6.69
CA ARG A 102 -14.53 -5.81 6.35
C ARG A 102 -14.34 -6.24 4.91
N TYR A 103 -15.19 -7.14 4.40
CA TYR A 103 -15.18 -7.52 2.98
C TYR A 103 -15.49 -6.33 2.07
N GLU A 104 -16.50 -5.54 2.40
CA GLU A 104 -16.84 -4.32 1.64
C GLU A 104 -15.70 -3.29 1.67
N LEU A 105 -15.05 -3.11 2.82
CA LEU A 105 -13.87 -2.27 2.96
C LEU A 105 -12.70 -2.78 2.10
N ALA A 106 -12.48 -4.10 2.06
CA ALA A 106 -11.46 -4.71 1.22
C ALA A 106 -11.69 -4.44 -0.27
N GLU A 107 -12.92 -4.61 -0.76
CA GLU A 107 -13.26 -4.31 -2.15
C GLU A 107 -13.05 -2.83 -2.48
N ARG A 108 -13.44 -1.91 -1.58
CA ARG A 108 -13.16 -0.47 -1.74
C ARG A 108 -11.67 -0.19 -1.83
N LEU A 109 -10.87 -0.77 -0.92
CA LEU A 109 -9.41 -0.59 -0.90
C LEU A 109 -8.76 -1.11 -2.19
N ILE A 110 -9.20 -2.26 -2.71
CA ILE A 110 -8.72 -2.79 -3.99
C ILE A 110 -8.98 -1.80 -5.13
N VAL A 111 -10.16 -1.19 -5.18
CA VAL A 111 -10.49 -0.17 -6.19
C VAL A 111 -9.60 1.05 -6.04
N GLN A 112 -9.42 1.57 -4.81
CA GLN A 112 -8.56 2.74 -4.55
C GLN A 112 -7.12 2.49 -4.97
N LEU A 113 -6.54 1.35 -4.60
CA LEU A 113 -5.17 0.99 -4.99
C LEU A 113 -5.02 0.83 -6.52
N ARG A 114 -6.05 0.32 -7.21
CA ARG A 114 -6.07 0.26 -8.68
C ARG A 114 -6.13 1.64 -9.30
N ILE A 115 -6.88 2.58 -8.72
CA ILE A 115 -6.92 3.98 -9.19
C ILE A 115 -5.55 4.61 -9.05
N VAL A 116 -4.88 4.44 -7.90
CA VAL A 116 -3.52 4.95 -7.65
C VAL A 116 -2.54 4.37 -8.67
N ALA A 117 -2.53 3.05 -8.86
CA ALA A 117 -1.63 2.39 -9.81
C ALA A 117 -1.88 2.82 -11.27
N LYS A 118 -3.15 2.94 -11.68
CA LYS A 118 -3.50 3.43 -13.02
C LYS A 118 -3.14 4.90 -13.20
N GLY A 119 -3.37 5.74 -12.18
CA GLY A 119 -3.02 7.15 -12.19
C GLY A 119 -1.52 7.36 -12.36
N ALA A 120 -0.70 6.62 -11.59
CA ALA A 120 0.74 6.64 -11.73
C ALA A 120 1.21 6.19 -13.13
N HIS A 121 0.60 5.15 -13.70
CA HIS A 121 0.90 4.72 -15.07
C HIS A 121 0.59 5.81 -16.12
N TRP A 122 -0.58 6.46 -16.03
CA TRP A 122 -0.96 7.52 -16.96
C TRP A 122 -0.10 8.78 -16.81
N TYR A 123 0.20 9.17 -15.57
CA TYR A 123 1.09 10.30 -15.27
C TYR A 123 2.46 10.14 -15.93
N ARG A 124 3.05 8.94 -15.85
CA ARG A 124 4.31 8.59 -16.52
C ARG A 124 4.21 8.73 -18.04
N LYS A 125 3.19 8.12 -18.64
CA LYS A 125 2.97 8.17 -20.10
C LYS A 125 2.81 9.60 -20.61
N GLU A 126 2.14 10.45 -19.84
CA GLU A 126 2.02 11.87 -20.15
C GLU A 126 3.37 12.61 -20.08
N ARG A 127 4.16 12.36 -19.04
CA ARG A 127 5.51 12.94 -18.90
C ARG A 127 6.46 12.52 -20.02
N GLU A 128 6.48 11.24 -20.37
CA GLU A 128 7.31 10.71 -21.47
C GLU A 128 6.95 11.38 -22.79
N ARG A 129 5.65 11.50 -23.09
CA ARG A 129 5.14 12.20 -24.28
C ARG A 129 5.56 13.66 -24.30
N ASN A 130 5.56 14.35 -23.15
CA ASN A 130 5.95 15.75 -23.07
C ASN A 130 7.46 15.94 -23.27
N ARG A 131 8.30 15.07 -22.70
CA ARG A 131 9.76 15.09 -22.93
C ARG A 131 10.13 14.89 -24.40
N GLN A 132 9.42 14.00 -25.11
CA GLN A 132 9.67 13.77 -26.55
C GLN A 132 9.34 15.00 -27.40
N LYS A 133 8.32 15.78 -27.02
CA LYS A 133 7.97 17.03 -27.71
C LYS A 133 8.99 18.14 -27.47
N GLU A 134 9.55 18.23 -26.26
CA GLU A 134 10.57 19.22 -25.90
C GLU A 134 11.93 18.94 -26.55
N GLY A 135 12.30 17.68 -26.77
CA GLY A 135 13.56 17.31 -27.44
C GLY A 135 13.51 17.29 -28.98
N SER A 136 12.35 17.58 -29.57
CA SER A 136 12.15 17.65 -31.03
C SER A 136 12.04 19.08 -31.56
N ASN A 137 12.25 20.07 -30.68
CA ASN A 137 12.22 21.52 -30.94
C ASN A 137 13.60 22.12 -30.65
#